data_AF-A0A3Q3MHT8-F1
#
_entry.id   AF-A0A3Q3MHT8-F1
#
_cell.length_a   1.000
_cell.length_b   1.000
_cell.length_c   1.000
_cell.angle_alpha   90.00
_cell.angle_beta   90.00
_cell.angle_gamma   90.00
#
_symmetry.space_group_name_H-M   'P 1'
#
loop_
_entity.id
_entity.type
_entity.pdbx_description
1 polymer ?
#
loop_
_entity_poly.entity_id
_entity_poly.type
_entity_poly.pdbx_seq_one_letter_code
_entity_poly.pdbx_strand_id
1 'polypeptide(L)'
;MKCFERLVLVHLKNCLPPTLDPFQFAYRSNRSTEDAVSTALHSVLTHLDNNNTYARMLFVDFSSAFNSVIPSKLNTKLGDLGFNSSLRHWIMDFLTNRPQYVKSGHTCSTTITLNTGVPQGCVLSPFLYSLFTHDCRPVHGSNTIIKFADDTAVIGLISNNDDTAYREEVQHLAAWCADNNLLLNTSKTKEIIVDFRRERGSTHNPIHINGMAVERVSSFKFLGTHITEDLSWSTNTSSLVKKAHQRLFFLRTLKRHHLSSAVLMNFYRCVIESILTSSVSVWYGNCSVTDRKALQRVVKTAQRITRCPLPAIEDVQRTRCLRRARGILKDSSHPAHRLFTLLPSGRRFRSLRTRTSRLRNSFFPRAVSLLNSTPRTLNSVSLSLSPSLSPHPADPPFPSISPHTHHPPTTPPGHTHTSLIHLYYCIIVCSYSLNYL
;
A
#
# COMPACT_ATOMS: atom_id res chain seq x y z
N MET A 1 -25.96 -9.75 -4.64
CA MET A 1 -25.36 -8.41 -4.79
C MET A 1 -23.85 -8.44 -4.98
N LYS A 2 -23.04 -8.93 -4.02
CA LYS A 2 -21.57 -8.92 -4.15
C LYS A 2 -20.99 -9.57 -5.42
N CYS A 3 -21.60 -10.65 -5.92
CA CYS A 3 -21.17 -11.27 -7.19
C CYS A 3 -21.38 -10.32 -8.38
N PHE A 4 -22.50 -9.61 -8.42
CA PHE A 4 -22.78 -8.64 -9.47
C PHE A 4 -21.85 -7.43 -9.38
N GLU A 5 -21.60 -6.91 -8.17
CA GLU A 5 -20.62 -5.84 -7.95
C GLU A 5 -19.22 -6.21 -8.49
N ARG A 6 -18.81 -7.48 -8.38
CA ARG A 6 -17.54 -7.96 -8.96
C ARG A 6 -17.53 -7.92 -10.48
N LEU A 7 -18.63 -8.30 -11.13
CA LEU A 7 -18.76 -8.22 -12.59
C LEU A 7 -18.70 -6.76 -13.06
N VAL A 8 -19.44 -5.88 -12.38
CA VAL A 8 -19.42 -4.45 -12.68
C VAL A 8 -18.04 -3.85 -12.45
N LEU A 9 -17.33 -4.24 -11.38
CA LEU A 9 -15.98 -3.77 -11.10
C LEU A 9 -15.00 -4.12 -12.23
N VAL A 10 -15.08 -5.35 -12.77
CA VAL A 10 -14.24 -5.77 -13.91
C VAL A 10 -14.56 -4.90 -15.13
N HIS A 11 -15.85 -4.70 -15.42
CA HIS A 11 -16.26 -3.84 -16.53
C HIS A 11 -15.76 -2.39 -16.36
N LEU A 12 -15.93 -1.80 -15.17
CA LEU A 12 -15.46 -0.46 -14.89
C LEU A 12 -13.95 -0.30 -15.09
N LYS A 13 -13.16 -1.28 -14.64
CA LYS A 13 -11.69 -1.26 -14.80
C LYS A 13 -11.27 -1.28 -16.27
N ASN A 14 -12.00 -2.00 -17.12
CA ASN A 14 -11.71 -2.08 -18.56
C ASN A 14 -12.04 -0.78 -19.31
N CYS A 15 -12.95 0.04 -18.78
CA CYS A 15 -13.34 1.32 -19.37
C CYS A 15 -12.46 2.49 -18.91
N LEU A 16 -11.47 2.27 -18.04
CA LEU A 16 -10.65 3.35 -17.52
C LEU A 16 -9.75 3.96 -18.61
N PRO A 17 -9.67 5.29 -18.70
CA PRO A 17 -8.77 5.94 -19.64
C PRO A 17 -7.31 5.80 -19.18
N PRO A 18 -6.34 5.83 -20.12
CA PRO A 18 -4.91 5.84 -19.79
C PRO A 18 -4.48 7.12 -19.05
N THR A 19 -5.30 8.17 -19.10
CA THR A 19 -5.11 9.45 -18.41
C THR A 19 -5.46 9.40 -16.92
N LEU A 20 -5.94 8.25 -16.40
CA LEU A 20 -6.20 8.10 -14.97
C LEU A 20 -4.93 8.38 -14.16
N ASP A 21 -5.08 9.07 -13.04
CA ASP A 21 -3.98 9.51 -12.20
C ASP A 21 -2.99 8.36 -11.87
N PRO A 22 -1.73 8.44 -12.33
CA PRO A 22 -0.74 7.40 -12.09
C PRO A 22 -0.30 7.29 -10.63
N PHE A 23 -0.59 8.30 -9.78
CA PHE A 23 -0.23 8.34 -8.37
C PHE A 23 -1.38 7.96 -7.42
N GLN A 24 -2.51 7.47 -7.95
CA GLN A 24 -3.45 6.65 -7.19
C GLN A 24 -2.99 5.19 -7.26
N PHE A 25 -2.57 4.63 -6.11
CA PHE A 25 -2.03 3.28 -6.02
C PHE A 25 -3.04 2.26 -5.50
N ALA A 26 -4.06 2.66 -4.73
CA ALA A 26 -5.02 1.69 -4.20
C ALA A 26 -5.94 1.14 -5.28
N TYR A 27 -6.36 -0.12 -5.09
CA TYR A 27 -7.35 -0.83 -5.91
C TYR A 27 -7.02 -0.93 -7.41
N ARG A 28 -5.77 -0.63 -7.79
CA ARG A 28 -5.23 -0.81 -9.13
C ARG A 28 -4.38 -2.08 -9.19
N SER A 29 -4.50 -2.77 -10.31
CA SER A 29 -3.67 -3.94 -10.59
C SER A 29 -2.19 -3.56 -10.58
N ASN A 30 -1.34 -4.42 -10.01
CA ASN A 30 0.11 -4.21 -9.94
C ASN A 30 0.52 -2.88 -9.27
N ARG A 31 -0.28 -2.39 -8.33
CA ARG A 31 0.08 -1.29 -7.43
C ARG A 31 -0.05 -1.76 -5.99
N SER A 32 0.76 -1.22 -5.11
CA SER A 32 0.81 -1.63 -3.72
C SER A 32 1.20 -0.47 -2.82
N THR A 33 1.01 -0.63 -1.52
CA THR A 33 1.47 0.34 -0.51
C THR A 33 2.97 0.62 -0.64
N GLU A 34 3.76 -0.40 -0.93
CA GLU A 34 5.20 -0.29 -1.10
C GLU A 34 5.59 0.45 -2.40
N ASP A 35 4.77 0.39 -3.46
CA ASP A 35 4.99 1.22 -4.66
C ASP A 35 4.72 2.71 -4.36
N ALA A 36 3.67 3.00 -3.59
CA ALA A 36 3.36 4.36 -3.16
C ALA A 36 4.48 4.94 -2.28
N VAL A 37 4.91 4.20 -1.25
CA VAL A 37 5.99 4.64 -0.34
C VAL A 37 7.34 4.76 -1.08
N SER A 38 7.68 3.80 -1.95
CA SER A 38 8.94 3.87 -2.71
C SER A 38 8.95 5.04 -3.71
N THR A 39 7.81 5.33 -4.34
CA THR A 39 7.65 6.49 -5.24
C THR A 39 7.80 7.80 -4.47
N ALA A 40 7.15 7.91 -3.30
CA ALA A 40 7.27 9.07 -2.40
C ALA A 40 8.72 9.34 -2.03
N LEU A 41 9.39 8.33 -1.49
CA LEU A 41 10.77 8.45 -1.03
C LEU A 41 11.74 8.64 -2.17
N HIS A 42 11.49 8.08 -3.35
CA HIS A 42 12.35 8.30 -4.50
C HIS A 42 12.32 9.76 -4.95
N SER A 43 11.14 10.38 -4.99
CA SER A 43 11.00 11.81 -5.29
C SER A 43 11.80 12.66 -4.28
N VAL A 44 11.57 12.44 -2.99
CA VAL A 44 12.28 13.12 -1.90
C VAL A 44 13.80 12.91 -1.96
N LEU A 45 14.25 11.66 -2.06
CA LEU A 45 15.68 11.32 -2.06
C LEU A 45 16.41 11.83 -3.30
N THR A 46 15.75 11.85 -4.46
CA THR A 46 16.32 12.38 -5.70
C THR A 46 16.49 13.89 -5.61
N HIS A 47 15.50 14.59 -5.03
CA HIS A 47 15.57 16.02 -4.79
C HIS A 47 16.69 16.40 -3.83
N LEU A 48 16.77 15.70 -2.69
CA LEU A 48 17.78 15.89 -1.64
C LEU A 48 19.21 15.54 -2.07
N ASP A 49 19.39 14.89 -3.24
CA ASP A 49 20.70 14.61 -3.82
C ASP A 49 21.31 15.87 -4.49
N ASN A 50 20.55 16.98 -4.54
CA ASN A 50 21.00 18.29 -4.99
C ASN A 50 21.42 19.19 -3.81
N ASN A 51 22.11 20.29 -4.12
CA ASN A 51 22.54 21.25 -3.11
C ASN A 51 21.41 22.23 -2.79
N ASN A 52 21.39 22.73 -1.55
CA ASN A 52 20.43 23.74 -1.08
C ASN A 52 18.94 23.37 -1.27
N THR A 53 18.63 22.09 -1.11
CA THR A 53 17.28 21.55 -1.20
C THR A 53 16.84 20.89 0.11
N TYR A 54 15.54 20.90 0.39
CA TYR A 54 14.90 20.10 1.42
C TYR A 54 13.51 19.64 0.94
N ALA A 55 12.85 18.76 1.69
CA ALA A 55 11.52 18.28 1.36
C ALA A 55 10.55 18.43 2.53
N ARG A 56 9.29 18.73 2.23
CA ARG A 56 8.17 18.69 3.18
C ARG A 56 7.19 17.61 2.74
N MET A 57 6.69 16.83 3.70
CA MET A 57 5.77 15.73 3.47
C MET A 57 4.56 15.92 4.40
N LEU A 58 3.41 16.27 3.83
CA LEU A 58 2.14 16.38 4.54
C LEU A 58 1.38 15.06 4.39
N PHE A 59 1.09 14.40 5.50
CA PHE A 59 0.25 13.21 5.54
C PHE A 59 -1.15 13.61 5.98
N VAL A 60 -2.07 13.56 5.02
CA VAL A 60 -3.44 14.05 5.15
C VAL A 60 -4.33 12.93 5.69
N ASP A 61 -5.17 13.29 6.67
CA ASP A 61 -6.20 12.41 7.21
C ASP A 61 -7.57 13.04 6.97
N PHE A 62 -8.54 12.22 6.57
CA PHE A 62 -9.91 12.65 6.32
C PHE A 62 -10.85 12.16 7.43
N SER A 63 -11.73 13.05 7.88
CA SER A 63 -12.86 12.67 8.72
C SER A 63 -13.89 11.91 7.88
N SER A 64 -13.92 10.58 7.99
CA SER A 64 -14.97 9.74 7.40
C SER A 64 -15.01 9.74 5.86
N ALA A 65 -13.84 9.70 5.21
CA ALA A 65 -13.66 9.81 3.75
C ALA A 65 -14.72 9.10 2.88
N PHE A 66 -14.97 7.81 3.13
CA PHE A 66 -15.92 7.01 2.36
C PHE A 66 -17.36 7.48 2.51
N ASN A 67 -17.74 7.92 3.71
CA ASN A 67 -19.10 8.38 4.01
C ASN A 67 -19.36 9.80 3.49
N SER A 68 -18.31 10.56 3.20
CA SER A 68 -18.36 11.93 2.71
C SER A 68 -18.61 12.07 1.20
N VAL A 69 -18.47 11.00 0.42
CA VAL A 69 -18.64 11.04 -1.04
C VAL A 69 -20.05 11.48 -1.40
N ILE A 70 -20.17 12.52 -2.24
CA ILE A 70 -21.47 12.95 -2.78
C ILE A 70 -21.71 12.23 -4.12
N PRO A 71 -22.77 11.39 -4.26
CA PRO A 71 -23.03 10.63 -5.48
C PRO A 71 -23.15 11.50 -6.75
N SER A 72 -23.77 12.68 -6.67
CA SER A 72 -23.87 13.61 -7.82
C SER A 72 -22.51 14.10 -8.30
N LYS A 73 -21.59 14.44 -7.40
CA LYS A 73 -20.21 14.83 -7.75
C LYS A 73 -19.42 13.67 -8.34
N LEU A 74 -19.57 12.47 -7.77
CA LEU A 74 -18.96 11.26 -8.35
C LEU A 74 -19.49 11.02 -9.78
N ASN A 75 -20.79 11.18 -10.01
CA ASN A 75 -21.39 11.00 -11.34
C ASN A 75 -20.85 11.97 -12.40
N THR A 76 -20.59 13.22 -12.04
CA THR A 76 -19.90 14.18 -12.92
C THR A 76 -18.50 13.69 -13.27
N LYS A 77 -17.70 13.32 -12.27
CA LYS A 77 -16.33 12.80 -12.47
C LYS A 77 -16.30 11.51 -13.30
N LEU A 78 -17.29 10.64 -13.16
CA LEU A 78 -17.44 9.47 -14.02
C LEU A 78 -17.73 9.87 -15.47
N GLY A 79 -18.46 10.95 -15.69
CA GLY A 79 -18.66 11.54 -17.01
C GLY A 79 -17.33 12.02 -17.63
N ASP A 80 -16.52 12.73 -16.84
CA ASP A 80 -15.20 13.24 -17.26
C ASP A 80 -14.23 12.11 -17.61
N LEU A 81 -14.35 10.96 -16.95
CA LEU A 81 -13.59 9.74 -17.24
C LEU A 81 -14.12 8.95 -18.46
N GLY A 82 -15.20 9.41 -19.10
CA GLY A 82 -15.76 8.79 -20.31
C GLY A 82 -16.72 7.63 -20.06
N PHE A 83 -17.21 7.43 -18.83
CA PHE A 83 -18.20 6.38 -18.56
C PHE A 83 -19.56 6.72 -19.19
N ASN A 84 -20.16 5.74 -19.88
CA ASN A 84 -21.46 5.91 -20.52
C ASN A 84 -22.59 6.24 -19.53
N SER A 85 -23.67 6.82 -20.04
CA SER A 85 -24.81 7.25 -19.22
C SER A 85 -25.47 6.09 -18.45
N SER A 86 -25.67 4.93 -19.08
CA SER A 86 -26.33 3.78 -18.44
C SER A 86 -25.59 3.30 -17.17
N LEU A 87 -24.27 3.16 -17.25
CA LEU A 87 -23.43 2.73 -16.14
C LEU A 87 -23.39 3.78 -15.03
N ARG A 88 -23.33 5.05 -15.41
CA ARG A 88 -23.40 6.19 -14.48
C ARG A 88 -24.73 6.24 -13.72
N HIS A 89 -25.87 6.07 -14.40
CA HIS A 89 -27.18 5.98 -13.76
C HIS A 89 -27.29 4.76 -12.83
N TRP A 90 -26.75 3.61 -13.24
CA TRP A 90 -26.73 2.42 -12.39
C TRP A 90 -25.90 2.66 -11.11
N ILE A 91 -24.74 3.32 -11.22
CA ILE A 91 -23.94 3.68 -10.04
C ILE A 91 -24.70 4.68 -9.15
N MET A 92 -25.39 5.65 -9.74
CA MET A 92 -26.20 6.60 -8.97
C MET A 92 -27.32 5.89 -8.18
N ASP A 93 -28.05 4.99 -8.82
CA ASP A 93 -29.08 4.17 -8.19
C ASP A 93 -28.48 3.28 -7.09
N PHE A 94 -27.33 2.66 -7.36
CA PHE A 94 -26.57 1.90 -6.36
C PHE A 94 -26.14 2.73 -5.14
N LEU A 95 -25.94 4.04 -5.31
CA LEU A 95 -25.44 4.94 -4.26
C LEU A 95 -26.49 5.72 -3.49
N THR A 96 -27.70 5.85 -4.02
CA THR A 96 -28.77 6.69 -3.47
C THR A 96 -29.95 5.87 -2.96
N ASN A 97 -30.79 6.48 -2.14
CA ASN A 97 -32.00 5.89 -1.56
C ASN A 97 -31.79 4.51 -0.92
N ARG A 98 -30.61 4.28 -0.30
CA ARG A 98 -30.28 2.98 0.28
C ARG A 98 -30.79 2.86 1.71
N PRO A 99 -31.74 1.96 1.99
CA PRO A 99 -32.12 1.67 3.37
C PRO A 99 -31.01 0.87 4.05
N GLN A 100 -30.63 1.26 5.27
CA GLN A 100 -29.72 0.51 6.12
C GLN A 100 -30.28 0.41 7.56
N TYR A 101 -29.96 -0.69 8.22
CA TYR A 101 -30.21 -0.91 9.64
C TYR A 101 -29.12 -1.82 10.20
N VAL A 102 -28.92 -1.78 11.51
CA VAL A 102 -27.97 -2.66 12.22
C VAL A 102 -28.76 -3.79 12.86
N LYS A 103 -28.32 -5.04 12.66
CA LYS A 103 -28.88 -6.22 13.30
C LYS A 103 -27.90 -6.79 14.31
N SER A 104 -28.34 -6.96 15.55
CA SER A 104 -27.59 -7.64 16.62
C SER A 104 -28.44 -8.78 17.18
N GLY A 105 -28.05 -10.02 16.90
CA GLY A 105 -28.86 -11.20 17.22
C GLY A 105 -30.22 -11.14 16.51
N HIS A 106 -31.29 -11.09 17.31
CA HIS A 106 -32.67 -10.99 16.82
C HIS A 106 -33.20 -9.56 16.77
N THR A 107 -32.44 -8.57 17.24
CA THR A 107 -32.88 -7.17 17.31
C THR A 107 -32.35 -6.39 16.12
N CYS A 108 -33.21 -5.57 15.50
CA CYS A 108 -32.87 -4.65 14.43
C CYS A 108 -33.03 -3.20 14.90
N SER A 109 -32.15 -2.30 14.46
CA SER A 109 -32.34 -0.86 14.62
C SER A 109 -33.48 -0.37 13.72
N THR A 110 -33.89 0.88 13.92
CA THR A 110 -34.67 1.61 12.92
C THR A 110 -33.89 1.68 11.60
N THR A 111 -34.63 1.69 10.49
CA THR A 111 -34.06 1.84 9.15
C THR A 111 -33.81 3.31 8.87
N ILE A 112 -32.62 3.63 8.36
CA ILE A 112 -32.28 4.95 7.85
C ILE A 112 -31.92 4.85 6.38
N THR A 113 -32.27 5.86 5.60
CA THR A 113 -31.96 5.91 4.16
C THR A 113 -30.70 6.76 3.94
N LEU A 114 -29.70 6.20 3.29
CA LEU A 114 -28.48 6.89 2.92
C LEU A 114 -28.52 7.41 1.49
N ASN A 115 -28.14 8.68 1.33
CA ASN A 115 -27.96 9.36 0.06
C ASN A 115 -26.54 9.92 -0.13
N THR A 116 -25.66 9.66 0.83
CA THR A 116 -24.26 10.07 0.83
C THR A 116 -23.38 8.88 1.14
N GLY A 117 -22.15 8.97 0.65
CA GLY A 117 -21.11 8.00 0.87
C GLY A 117 -21.14 6.79 -0.06
N VAL A 118 -19.99 6.16 -0.14
CA VAL A 118 -19.83 4.82 -0.69
C VAL A 118 -19.85 3.81 0.46
N PRO A 119 -20.68 2.75 0.39
CA PRO A 119 -20.97 1.91 1.55
C PRO A 119 -19.78 1.03 1.92
N GLN A 120 -19.41 1.01 3.19
CA GLN A 120 -18.31 0.16 3.66
C GLN A 120 -18.67 -1.33 3.57
N GLY A 121 -17.72 -2.16 3.16
CA GLY A 121 -17.92 -3.61 3.00
C GLY A 121 -18.54 -4.05 1.66
N CYS A 122 -18.89 -3.10 0.79
CA CYS A 122 -19.22 -3.35 -0.62
C CYS A 122 -17.94 -3.50 -1.46
N VAL A 123 -18.04 -4.27 -2.54
CA VAL A 123 -16.91 -4.59 -3.43
C VAL A 123 -16.54 -3.38 -4.29
N LEU A 124 -17.54 -2.58 -4.71
CA LEU A 124 -17.33 -1.43 -5.59
C LEU A 124 -16.83 -0.18 -4.87
N SER A 125 -17.25 0.02 -3.62
CA SER A 125 -17.02 1.27 -2.89
C SER A 125 -15.57 1.78 -2.88
N PRO A 126 -14.55 0.93 -2.65
CA PRO A 126 -13.18 1.41 -2.61
C PRO A 126 -12.66 1.86 -3.97
N PHE A 127 -13.11 1.20 -5.03
CA PHE A 127 -12.79 1.61 -6.38
C PHE A 127 -13.52 2.91 -6.76
N LEU A 128 -14.79 3.06 -6.41
CA LEU A 128 -15.55 4.30 -6.62
C LEU A 128 -14.93 5.49 -5.88
N TYR A 129 -14.42 5.29 -4.66
CA TYR A 129 -13.67 6.33 -3.94
C TYR A 129 -12.38 6.73 -4.69
N SER A 130 -11.68 5.77 -5.30
CA SER A 130 -10.49 6.06 -6.10
C SER A 130 -10.81 6.89 -7.36
N LEU A 131 -11.97 6.64 -7.98
CA LEU A 131 -12.45 7.47 -9.10
C LEU A 131 -12.92 8.84 -8.62
N PHE A 132 -13.50 8.93 -7.42
CA PHE A 132 -13.92 10.20 -6.84
C PHE A 132 -12.76 11.17 -6.63
N THR A 133 -11.58 10.66 -6.27
CA THR A 133 -10.39 11.47 -5.99
C THR A 133 -9.41 11.57 -7.16
N HIS A 134 -9.77 11.10 -8.36
CA HIS A 134 -8.82 10.96 -9.49
C HIS A 134 -8.24 12.30 -10.03
N ASP A 135 -8.98 13.39 -9.83
CA ASP A 135 -8.66 14.75 -10.25
C ASP A 135 -7.96 15.56 -9.14
N CYS A 136 -7.81 15.00 -7.93
CA CYS A 136 -6.91 15.54 -6.93
C CYS A 136 -5.45 15.34 -7.38
N ARG A 137 -4.91 16.34 -8.08
CA ARG A 137 -3.60 16.33 -8.73
C ARG A 137 -2.81 17.56 -8.32
N PRO A 138 -1.47 17.47 -8.29
CA PRO A 138 -0.63 18.62 -8.00
C PRO A 138 -0.79 19.69 -9.09
N VAL A 139 -0.79 20.95 -8.68
CA VAL A 139 -0.75 22.11 -9.56
C VAL A 139 0.69 22.44 -9.95
N HIS A 140 1.63 22.27 -9.02
CA HIS A 140 3.03 22.63 -9.23
C HIS A 140 3.89 21.40 -9.54
N GLY A 141 4.83 21.54 -10.48
CA GLY A 141 5.75 20.44 -10.86
C GLY A 141 6.75 20.05 -9.76
N SER A 142 6.97 20.92 -8.77
CA SER A 142 7.74 20.64 -7.54
C SER A 142 6.96 19.83 -6.51
N ASN A 143 5.70 19.50 -6.80
CA ASN A 143 4.79 18.86 -5.87
C ASN A 143 4.36 17.50 -6.40
N THR A 144 4.07 16.59 -5.48
CA THR A 144 3.51 15.28 -5.83
C THR A 144 2.46 14.90 -4.82
N ILE A 145 1.28 14.49 -5.29
CA ILE A 145 0.21 13.95 -4.45
C ILE A 145 0.17 12.45 -4.66
N ILE A 146 0.40 11.68 -3.59
CA ILE A 146 0.35 10.22 -3.61
C ILE A 146 -0.88 9.79 -2.83
N LYS A 147 -1.70 8.94 -3.45
CA LYS A 147 -2.95 8.45 -2.87
C LYS A 147 -2.92 6.94 -2.78
N PHE A 148 -3.38 6.42 -1.65
CA PHE A 148 -3.70 5.02 -1.46
C PHE A 148 -5.03 4.95 -0.71
N ALA A 149 -6.13 4.87 -1.47
CA ALA A 149 -7.47 5.05 -0.93
C ALA A 149 -7.56 6.44 -0.27
N ASP A 150 -7.98 6.52 0.99
CA ASP A 150 -8.07 7.75 1.78
C ASP A 150 -6.72 8.25 2.30
N ASP A 151 -5.72 7.38 2.46
CA ASP A 151 -4.36 7.80 2.83
C ASP A 151 -3.75 8.66 1.70
N THR A 152 -3.55 9.95 1.96
CA THR A 152 -3.00 10.91 0.99
C THR A 152 -1.75 11.58 1.53
N ALA A 153 -0.71 11.68 0.70
CA ALA A 153 0.52 12.40 1.02
C ALA A 153 0.82 13.47 -0.02
N VAL A 154 1.02 14.72 0.43
CA VAL A 154 1.51 15.82 -0.41
C VAL A 154 2.99 15.99 -0.14
N ILE A 155 3.79 15.92 -1.19
CA ILE A 155 5.25 16.07 -1.13
C ILE A 155 5.61 17.38 -1.82
N GLY A 156 6.24 18.29 -1.08
CA GLY A 156 6.85 19.49 -1.62
C GLY A 156 8.36 19.33 -1.73
N LEU A 157 8.90 19.58 -2.91
CA LEU A 157 10.33 19.59 -3.19
C LEU A 157 10.83 21.04 -3.18
N ILE A 158 11.45 21.48 -2.08
CA ILE A 158 11.81 22.87 -1.88
C ILE A 158 13.27 23.12 -2.28
N SER A 159 13.48 24.17 -3.05
CA SER A 159 14.81 24.68 -3.43
C SER A 159 14.99 26.08 -2.90
N ASN A 160 16.19 26.45 -2.47
CA ASN A 160 16.54 27.83 -2.09
C ASN A 160 15.64 28.47 -1.02
N ASN A 161 15.06 27.67 -0.11
CA ASN A 161 14.10 28.13 0.90
C ASN A 161 12.79 28.72 0.36
N ASP A 162 12.45 28.47 -0.90
CA ASP A 162 11.18 28.88 -1.48
C ASP A 162 10.13 27.77 -1.37
N ASP A 163 9.31 27.80 -0.31
CA ASP A 163 8.21 26.86 -0.09
C ASP A 163 6.86 27.34 -0.62
N THR A 164 6.83 28.41 -1.43
CA THR A 164 5.60 29.04 -1.94
C THR A 164 4.71 28.04 -2.68
N ALA A 165 5.26 27.34 -3.67
CA ALA A 165 4.53 26.32 -4.43
C ALA A 165 3.96 25.20 -3.55
N TYR A 166 4.64 24.84 -2.45
CA TYR A 166 4.13 23.86 -1.51
C TYR A 166 2.99 24.39 -0.65
N ARG A 167 3.05 25.66 -0.22
CA ARG A 167 1.96 26.31 0.51
C ARG A 167 0.71 26.47 -0.36
N GLU A 168 0.89 26.94 -1.58
CA GLU A 168 -0.18 27.07 -2.58
C GLU A 168 -0.83 25.70 -2.86
N GLU A 169 -0.03 24.64 -3.01
CA GLU A 169 -0.54 23.28 -3.19
C GLU A 169 -1.40 22.81 -2.00
N VAL A 170 -0.97 23.08 -0.76
CA VAL A 170 -1.77 22.69 0.42
C VAL A 170 -3.08 23.48 0.49
N GLN A 171 -3.05 24.78 0.14
CA GLN A 171 -4.25 25.60 0.10
C GLN A 171 -5.21 25.13 -1.00
N HIS A 172 -4.69 24.81 -2.18
CA HIS A 172 -5.46 24.26 -3.28
C HIS A 172 -6.07 22.89 -2.92
N LEU A 173 -5.31 22.02 -2.25
CA LEU A 173 -5.85 20.76 -1.73
C LEU A 173 -7.01 21.02 -0.75
N ALA A 174 -6.87 21.98 0.16
CA ALA A 174 -7.93 22.30 1.12
C ALA A 174 -9.21 22.79 0.44
N ALA A 175 -9.08 23.67 -0.56
CA ALA A 175 -10.19 24.14 -1.38
C ALA A 175 -10.83 22.98 -2.16
N TRP A 176 -10.02 22.15 -2.84
CA TRP A 176 -10.51 20.97 -3.55
C TRP A 176 -11.25 20.00 -2.61
N CYS A 177 -10.76 19.81 -1.39
CA CYS A 177 -11.44 18.97 -0.39
C CYS A 177 -12.81 19.54 -0.01
N ALA A 178 -12.91 20.84 0.27
CA ALA A 178 -14.18 21.51 0.55
C ALA A 178 -15.16 21.37 -0.64
N ASP A 179 -14.68 21.62 -1.86
CA ASP A 179 -15.45 21.47 -3.10
C ASP A 179 -15.86 20.03 -3.38
N ASN A 180 -15.21 19.03 -2.78
CA ASN A 180 -15.56 17.63 -2.91
C ASN A 180 -16.22 17.05 -1.65
N ASN A 181 -16.60 17.91 -0.69
CA ASN A 181 -17.20 17.50 0.59
C ASN A 181 -16.32 16.53 1.41
N LEU A 182 -15.01 16.55 1.19
CA LEU A 182 -14.04 15.78 1.97
C LEU A 182 -13.57 16.63 3.14
N LEU A 183 -13.86 16.16 4.35
CA LEU A 183 -13.52 16.89 5.56
C LEU A 183 -12.10 16.55 5.99
N LEU A 184 -11.19 17.52 5.88
CA LEU A 184 -9.82 17.38 6.38
C LEU A 184 -9.80 17.33 7.90
N ASN A 185 -9.07 16.36 8.45
CA ASN A 185 -8.82 16.27 9.88
C ASN A 185 -7.44 16.87 10.18
N THR A 186 -7.38 18.18 10.41
CA THR A 186 -6.10 18.88 10.65
C THR A 186 -5.38 18.38 11.90
N SER A 187 -6.09 17.90 12.92
CA SER A 187 -5.45 17.38 14.15
C SER A 187 -4.82 16.01 13.97
N LYS A 188 -5.26 15.21 12.98
CA LYS A 188 -4.62 13.95 12.58
C LYS A 188 -3.67 14.09 11.40
N THR A 189 -3.81 15.16 10.63
CA THR A 189 -2.87 15.52 9.57
C THR A 189 -1.53 15.92 10.19
N LYS A 190 -0.42 15.37 9.67
CA LYS A 190 0.93 15.61 10.20
C LYS A 190 1.89 15.98 9.11
N GLU A 191 2.88 16.79 9.46
CA GLU A 191 3.97 17.15 8.57
C GLU A 191 5.32 16.57 9.05
N ILE A 192 6.10 16.04 8.11
CA ILE A 192 7.53 15.77 8.28
C ILE A 192 8.32 16.71 7.37
N ILE A 193 9.39 17.29 7.91
CA ILE A 193 10.34 18.09 7.14
C ILE A 193 11.69 17.36 7.11
N VAL A 194 12.15 16.98 5.93
CA VAL A 194 13.45 16.33 5.72
C VAL A 194 14.45 17.36 5.22
N ASP A 195 15.31 17.83 6.12
CA ASP A 195 16.31 18.88 5.83
C ASP A 195 17.71 18.50 6.37
N PHE A 196 18.60 18.12 5.44
CA PHE A 196 19.99 17.74 5.72
C PHE A 196 20.99 18.88 5.52
N ARG A 197 20.53 20.11 5.24
CA ARG A 197 21.43 21.25 5.07
C ARG A 197 22.06 21.64 6.40
N ARG A 198 23.33 22.04 6.36
CA ARG A 198 24.09 22.48 7.56
C ARG A 198 23.58 23.83 8.05
N GLU A 199 23.48 24.78 7.14
CA GLU A 199 22.82 26.06 7.35
C GLU A 199 21.35 25.87 6.95
N ARG A 200 20.55 25.54 7.95
CA ARG A 200 19.10 25.67 7.81
C ARG A 200 18.83 27.17 7.76
N GLY A 201 17.99 27.61 6.82
CA GLY A 201 17.50 29.00 6.84
C GLY A 201 16.76 29.29 8.15
N SER A 202 16.02 30.40 8.17
CA SER A 202 15.05 30.66 9.25
C SER A 202 14.20 29.43 9.58
N THR A 203 13.76 29.32 10.83
CA THR A 203 12.92 28.24 11.32
C THR A 203 11.78 27.96 10.35
N HIS A 204 11.61 26.69 9.95
CA HIS A 204 10.55 26.30 9.00
C HIS A 204 9.18 26.71 9.51
N ASN A 205 8.55 27.68 8.85
CA ASN A 205 7.24 28.19 9.27
C ASN A 205 6.17 27.10 9.14
N PRO A 206 5.28 26.93 10.15
CA PRO A 206 4.18 25.97 10.09
C PRO A 206 3.27 26.19 8.88
N ILE A 207 2.72 25.08 8.37
CA ILE A 207 1.61 25.10 7.40
C ILE A 207 0.31 25.26 8.17
N HIS A 208 -0.62 26.04 7.62
CA HIS A 208 -1.94 26.23 8.19
C HIS A 208 -3.00 25.65 7.25
N ILE A 209 -3.93 24.87 7.79
CA ILE A 209 -5.10 24.34 7.08
C ILE A 209 -6.34 24.80 7.84
N ASN A 210 -7.23 25.53 7.17
CA ASN A 210 -8.43 26.11 7.78
C ASN A 210 -8.13 26.93 9.05
N GLY A 211 -7.06 27.72 9.04
CA GLY A 211 -6.62 28.55 10.16
C GLY A 211 -5.89 27.80 11.30
N MET A 212 -5.82 26.46 11.26
CA MET A 212 -5.10 25.67 12.26
C MET A 212 -3.71 25.28 11.77
N ALA A 213 -2.70 25.50 12.62
CA ALA A 213 -1.34 25.05 12.34
C ALA A 213 -1.26 23.51 12.34
N VAL A 214 -0.67 22.94 11.30
CA VAL A 214 -0.42 21.50 11.20
C VAL A 214 0.72 21.13 12.14
N GLU A 215 0.53 20.04 12.90
CA GLU A 215 1.59 19.52 13.77
C GLU A 215 2.74 18.93 12.95
N ARG A 216 3.94 19.45 13.20
CA ARG A 216 5.18 18.84 12.71
C ARG A 216 5.62 17.72 13.64
N VAL A 217 5.93 16.56 13.06
CA VAL A 217 6.42 15.37 13.77
C VAL A 217 7.78 14.94 13.23
N SER A 218 8.56 14.23 14.05
CA SER A 218 9.83 13.64 13.63
C SER A 218 9.67 12.24 13.00
N SER A 219 8.49 11.62 13.15
CA SER A 219 8.18 10.29 12.65
C SER A 219 6.67 10.13 12.40
N PHE A 220 6.31 9.54 11.27
CA PHE A 220 4.93 9.26 10.88
C PHE A 220 4.83 7.89 10.23
N LYS A 221 3.74 7.16 10.52
CA LYS A 221 3.51 5.81 9.99
C LYS A 221 2.62 5.89 8.75
N PHE A 222 3.24 6.00 7.59
CA PHE A 222 2.55 6.05 6.30
C PHE A 222 2.47 4.66 5.66
N LEU A 223 1.26 4.20 5.32
CA LEU A 223 1.01 2.90 4.66
C LEU A 223 1.73 1.71 5.32
N GLY A 224 1.72 1.70 6.66
CA GLY A 224 2.36 0.63 7.45
C GLY A 224 3.84 0.83 7.76
N THR A 225 4.51 1.83 7.16
CA THR A 225 5.94 2.07 7.26
C THR A 225 6.23 3.37 8.02
N HIS A 226 7.12 3.34 9.02
CA HIS A 226 7.52 4.57 9.71
C HIS A 226 8.56 5.33 8.87
N ILE A 227 8.24 6.57 8.51
CA ILE A 227 9.13 7.52 7.85
C ILE A 227 9.52 8.57 8.89
N THR A 228 10.81 8.90 8.99
CA THR A 228 11.34 9.87 9.96
C THR A 228 11.99 11.06 9.26
N GLU A 229 12.10 12.21 9.95
CA GLU A 229 12.72 13.42 9.40
C GLU A 229 14.21 13.26 9.04
N ASP A 230 14.90 12.32 9.68
CA ASP A 230 16.29 11.97 9.39
C ASP A 230 16.43 10.83 8.36
N LEU A 231 15.30 10.30 7.87
CA LEU A 231 15.17 9.14 6.99
C LEU A 231 15.97 7.92 7.49
N SER A 232 16.13 7.77 8.81
CA SER A 232 16.62 6.54 9.43
C SER A 232 15.50 5.51 9.57
N TRP A 233 15.87 4.24 9.63
CA TRP A 233 14.90 3.14 9.68
C TRP A 233 14.77 2.50 11.06
N SER A 234 15.47 3.01 12.06
CA SER A 234 15.52 2.47 13.44
C SER A 234 14.13 2.40 14.09
N THR A 235 13.30 3.43 13.91
CA THR A 235 11.92 3.46 14.43
C THR A 235 11.06 2.38 13.78
N ASN A 236 11.17 2.24 12.46
CA ASN A 236 10.46 1.21 11.70
C ASN A 236 10.90 -0.21 12.11
N THR A 237 12.20 -0.47 12.10
CA THR A 237 12.79 -1.79 12.40
C THR A 237 12.47 -2.20 13.83
N SER A 238 12.58 -1.30 14.80
CA SER A 238 12.23 -1.57 16.21
C SER A 238 10.76 -1.94 16.37
N SER A 239 9.86 -1.24 15.68
CA SER A 239 8.42 -1.54 15.66
C SER A 239 8.13 -2.94 15.07
N LEU A 240 8.76 -3.28 13.94
CA LEU A 240 8.63 -4.60 13.30
C LEU A 240 9.19 -5.73 14.19
N VAL A 241 10.39 -5.53 14.75
CA VAL A 241 11.05 -6.48 15.66
C VAL A 241 10.21 -6.72 16.90
N LYS A 242 9.66 -5.67 17.53
CA LYS A 242 8.76 -5.79 18.69
C LYS A 242 7.54 -6.65 18.37
N LYS A 243 6.87 -6.40 17.25
CA LYS A 243 5.71 -7.20 16.80
C LYS A 243 6.10 -8.65 16.51
N ALA A 244 7.21 -8.87 15.82
CA ALA A 244 7.69 -10.21 15.50
C ALA A 244 8.07 -11.01 16.75
N HIS A 245 8.67 -10.37 17.76
CA HIS A 245 8.95 -10.99 19.06
C HIS A 245 7.68 -11.47 19.78
N GLN A 246 6.60 -10.69 19.75
CA GLN A 246 5.31 -11.14 20.28
C GLN A 246 4.81 -12.39 19.56
N ARG A 247 5.03 -12.50 18.24
CA ARG A 247 4.61 -13.68 17.46
C ARG A 247 5.51 -14.90 17.63
N LEU A 248 6.78 -14.72 18.02
CA LEU A 248 7.66 -15.83 18.39
C LEU A 248 7.14 -16.60 19.61
N PHE A 249 6.41 -15.95 20.53
CA PHE A 249 5.77 -16.65 21.65
C PHE A 249 4.80 -17.73 21.15
N PHE A 250 3.92 -17.38 20.21
CA PHE A 250 2.99 -18.34 19.62
C PHE A 250 3.72 -19.45 18.88
N LEU A 251 4.77 -19.13 18.10
CA LEU A 251 5.57 -20.17 17.43
C LEU A 251 6.19 -21.17 18.43
N ARG A 252 6.67 -20.72 19.60
CA ARG A 252 7.15 -21.60 20.67
C ARG A 252 6.04 -22.46 21.25
N THR A 253 4.86 -21.88 21.46
CA THR A 253 3.68 -22.62 21.95
C THR A 253 3.26 -23.71 20.97
N LEU A 254 3.22 -23.41 19.67
CA LEU A 254 2.95 -24.40 18.63
C LEU A 254 3.97 -25.55 18.63
N LYS A 255 5.26 -25.23 18.80
CA LYS A 255 6.30 -26.24 18.89
C LYS A 255 6.14 -27.13 20.12
N ARG A 256 5.77 -26.55 21.27
CA ARG A 256 5.51 -27.27 22.52
C ARG A 256 4.31 -28.20 22.44
N HIS A 257 3.30 -27.86 21.65
CA HIS A 257 2.18 -28.77 21.33
C HIS A 257 2.51 -29.77 20.21
N HIS A 258 3.80 -30.00 19.93
CA HIS A 258 4.28 -31.02 19.00
C HIS A 258 3.71 -30.91 17.57
N LEU A 259 3.33 -29.71 17.13
CA LEU A 259 2.90 -29.51 15.74
C LEU A 259 4.05 -29.77 14.76
N SER A 260 3.70 -30.23 13.57
CA SER A 260 4.65 -30.63 12.53
C SER A 260 5.51 -29.45 12.06
N SER A 261 6.73 -29.75 11.61
CA SER A 261 7.64 -28.74 11.08
C SER A 261 7.03 -27.95 9.92
N ALA A 262 6.19 -28.59 9.10
CA ALA A 262 5.45 -27.92 8.02
C ALA A 262 4.52 -26.82 8.56
N VAL A 263 3.75 -27.10 9.62
CA VAL A 263 2.87 -26.12 10.24
C VAL A 263 3.67 -24.98 10.88
N LEU A 264 4.78 -25.28 11.55
CA LEU A 264 5.65 -24.27 12.15
C LEU A 264 6.28 -23.35 11.11
N MET A 265 6.74 -23.91 9.98
CA MET A 265 7.29 -23.16 8.87
C MET A 265 6.23 -22.26 8.20
N ASN A 266 5.01 -22.78 8.02
CA ASN A 266 3.89 -21.99 7.52
C ASN A 266 3.53 -20.86 8.48
N PHE A 267 3.47 -21.12 9.78
CA PHE A 267 3.24 -20.08 10.77
C PHE A 267 4.33 -19.01 10.73
N TYR A 268 5.60 -19.40 10.68
CA TYR A 268 6.71 -18.45 10.55
C TYR A 268 6.54 -17.57 9.31
N ARG A 269 6.33 -18.16 8.12
CA ARG A 269 6.19 -17.43 6.86
C ARG A 269 5.00 -16.47 6.88
N CYS A 270 3.84 -16.95 7.29
CA CYS A 270 2.59 -16.19 7.23
C CYS A 270 2.47 -15.12 8.32
N VAL A 271 3.06 -15.33 9.51
CA VAL A 271 2.82 -14.48 10.68
C VAL A 271 4.06 -13.69 11.10
N ILE A 272 5.26 -14.26 11.01
CA ILE A 272 6.49 -13.62 11.50
C ILE A 272 7.25 -12.98 10.35
N GLU A 273 7.57 -13.74 9.32
CA GLU A 273 8.28 -13.24 8.14
C GLU A 273 7.47 -12.13 7.46
N SER A 274 6.15 -12.30 7.30
CA SER A 274 5.25 -11.28 6.72
C SER A 274 5.37 -9.93 7.43
N ILE A 275 5.45 -9.92 8.77
CA ILE A 275 5.69 -8.71 9.57
C ILE A 275 7.09 -8.16 9.30
N LEU A 276 8.13 -8.99 9.44
CA LEU A 276 9.52 -8.56 9.29
C LEU A 276 9.86 -8.03 7.90
N THR A 277 9.11 -8.47 6.89
CA THR A 277 9.39 -8.20 5.48
C THR A 277 8.36 -7.30 4.81
N SER A 278 7.44 -6.73 5.60
CA SER A 278 6.50 -5.71 5.15
C SER A 278 7.27 -4.49 4.62
N SER A 279 7.02 -4.12 3.37
CA SER A 279 7.71 -3.04 2.65
C SER A 279 9.24 -3.12 2.64
N VAL A 280 9.82 -4.31 2.76
CA VAL A 280 11.28 -4.50 2.98
C VAL A 280 12.15 -3.96 1.86
N SER A 281 11.63 -3.83 0.63
CA SER A 281 12.41 -3.28 -0.48
C SER A 281 12.62 -1.76 -0.36
N VAL A 282 11.79 -1.08 0.44
CA VAL A 282 11.89 0.36 0.72
C VAL A 282 13.02 0.67 1.71
N TRP A 283 12.99 0.01 2.87
CA TRP A 283 13.72 0.48 4.05
C TRP A 283 15.02 -0.27 4.33
N TYR A 284 15.10 -1.57 3.99
CA TYR A 284 16.20 -2.43 4.42
C TYR A 284 17.57 -1.99 3.86
N GLY A 285 17.60 -1.47 2.62
CA GLY A 285 18.84 -1.02 1.98
C GLY A 285 19.56 0.08 2.79
N ASN A 286 18.79 0.92 3.48
CA ASN A 286 19.27 2.03 4.30
C ASN A 286 19.27 1.72 5.82
N CYS A 287 18.98 0.48 6.23
CA CYS A 287 19.11 0.09 7.64
C CYS A 287 20.55 0.11 8.12
N SER A 288 20.74 0.51 9.39
CA SER A 288 22.03 0.41 10.06
C SER A 288 22.44 -1.06 10.27
N VAL A 289 23.72 -1.30 10.56
CA VAL A 289 24.21 -2.64 10.92
C VAL A 289 23.47 -3.19 12.15
N THR A 290 23.18 -2.33 13.13
CA THR A 290 22.44 -2.68 14.35
C THR A 290 21.02 -3.14 14.02
N ASP A 291 20.32 -2.41 13.15
CA ASP A 291 18.97 -2.78 12.69
C ASP A 291 18.95 -4.13 11.99
N ARG A 292 19.89 -4.34 11.05
CA ARG A 292 20.00 -5.61 10.31
C ARG A 292 20.28 -6.78 11.25
N LYS A 293 21.16 -6.60 12.24
CA LYS A 293 21.43 -7.59 13.28
C LYS A 293 20.19 -7.87 14.13
N ALA A 294 19.41 -6.85 14.50
CA ALA A 294 18.17 -7.02 15.26
C ALA A 294 17.13 -7.86 14.51
N LEU A 295 16.88 -7.56 13.23
CA LEU A 295 15.99 -8.33 12.38
C LEU A 295 16.46 -9.79 12.22
N GLN A 296 17.76 -9.99 11.95
CA GLN A 296 18.30 -11.33 11.75
C GLN A 296 18.27 -12.17 13.04
N ARG A 297 18.34 -11.56 14.23
CA ARG A 297 18.17 -12.27 15.51
C ARG A 297 16.78 -12.91 15.64
N VAL A 298 15.73 -12.24 15.15
CA VAL A 298 14.37 -12.80 15.14
C VAL A 298 14.32 -14.05 14.26
N VAL A 299 14.87 -13.97 13.04
CA VAL A 299 14.95 -15.11 12.12
C VAL A 299 15.75 -16.27 12.73
N LYS A 300 16.94 -16.00 13.28
CA LYS A 300 17.76 -17.03 13.96
C LYS A 300 17.04 -17.67 15.15
N THR A 301 16.15 -16.94 15.82
CA THR A 301 15.33 -17.48 16.91
C THR A 301 14.23 -18.40 16.37
N ALA A 302 13.51 -17.97 15.33
CA ALA A 302 12.52 -18.80 14.66
C ALA A 302 13.13 -20.09 14.08
N GLN A 303 14.31 -20.00 13.46
CA GLN A 303 15.06 -21.14 12.93
C GLN A 303 15.40 -22.16 14.02
N ARG A 304 15.82 -21.70 15.20
CA ARG A 304 16.07 -22.60 16.35
C ARG A 304 14.80 -23.29 16.85
N ILE A 305 13.67 -22.60 16.87
CA ILE A 305 12.38 -23.16 17.32
C ILE A 305 11.85 -24.19 16.32
N THR A 306 11.89 -23.85 15.02
CA THR A 306 11.37 -24.71 13.94
C THR A 306 12.30 -25.88 13.62
N ARG A 307 13.61 -25.73 13.90
CA ARG A 307 14.69 -26.64 13.47
C ARG A 307 14.78 -26.79 11.95
N CYS A 308 14.40 -25.76 11.21
CA CYS A 308 14.47 -25.71 9.75
C CYS A 308 15.28 -24.49 9.30
N PRO A 309 16.06 -24.59 8.21
CA PRO A 309 16.81 -23.45 7.69
C PRO A 309 15.85 -22.34 7.23
N LEU A 310 16.14 -21.10 7.62
CA LEU A 310 15.39 -19.92 7.21
C LEU A 310 16.31 -18.96 6.43
N PRO A 311 15.81 -18.35 5.34
CA PRO A 311 16.61 -17.39 4.57
C PRO A 311 16.97 -16.17 5.41
N ALA A 312 18.13 -15.57 5.16
CA ALA A 312 18.46 -14.29 5.79
C ALA A 312 17.52 -13.20 5.27
N ILE A 313 17.26 -12.18 6.09
CA ILE A 313 16.38 -11.06 5.67
C ILE A 313 16.94 -10.37 4.42
N GLU A 314 18.26 -10.31 4.27
CA GLU A 314 18.91 -9.77 3.07
C GLU A 314 18.57 -10.55 1.80
N ASP A 315 18.52 -11.88 1.86
CA ASP A 315 18.15 -12.74 0.72
C ASP A 315 16.68 -12.53 0.34
N VAL A 316 15.80 -12.46 1.35
CA VAL A 316 14.37 -12.18 1.14
C VAL A 316 14.18 -10.80 0.53
N GLN A 317 14.93 -9.79 1.01
CA GLN A 317 14.89 -8.44 0.48
C GLN A 317 15.33 -8.39 -0.97
N ARG A 318 16.45 -9.04 -1.32
CA ARG A 318 16.97 -9.12 -2.69
C ARG A 318 15.95 -9.72 -3.64
N THR A 319 15.35 -10.84 -3.22
CA THR A 319 14.32 -11.54 -3.98
C THR A 319 13.08 -10.68 -4.20
N ARG A 320 12.60 -9.99 -3.15
CA ARG A 320 11.43 -9.10 -3.23
C ARG A 320 11.71 -7.87 -4.09
N CYS A 321 12.92 -7.30 -4.02
CA CYS A 321 13.33 -6.20 -4.88
C CYS A 321 13.27 -6.58 -6.36
N LEU A 322 13.89 -7.72 -6.72
CA LEU A 322 13.89 -8.21 -8.10
C LEU A 322 12.48 -8.52 -8.59
N ARG A 323 11.66 -9.18 -7.77
CA ARG A 323 10.26 -9.48 -8.11
C ARG A 323 9.47 -8.21 -8.39
N ARG A 324 9.59 -7.19 -7.54
CA ARG A 324 8.90 -5.91 -7.72
C ARG A 324 9.41 -5.18 -8.97
N ALA A 325 10.73 -5.08 -9.15
CA ALA A 325 11.31 -4.44 -10.34
C ALA A 325 10.82 -5.08 -11.64
N ARG A 326 10.73 -6.42 -11.68
CA ARG A 326 10.14 -7.15 -12.81
C ARG A 326 8.64 -6.89 -12.96
N GLY A 327 7.90 -6.73 -11.87
CA GLY A 327 6.49 -6.32 -11.92
C GLY A 327 6.31 -4.95 -12.56
N ILE A 328 7.12 -3.97 -12.16
CA ILE A 328 7.13 -2.61 -12.73
C ILE A 328 7.51 -2.63 -14.22
N LEU A 329 8.50 -3.44 -14.60
CA LEU A 329 8.93 -3.60 -15.99
C LEU A 329 7.84 -4.18 -16.90
N LYS A 330 6.97 -5.05 -16.37
CA LYS A 330 5.86 -5.64 -17.12
C LYS A 330 4.66 -4.70 -17.28
N ASP A 331 4.61 -3.61 -16.52
CA ASP A 331 3.50 -2.67 -16.52
C ASP A 331 3.97 -1.27 -16.95
N SER A 332 3.75 -0.94 -18.23
CA SER A 332 4.10 0.36 -18.81
C SER A 332 3.29 1.52 -18.21
N SER A 333 2.15 1.24 -17.58
CA SER A 333 1.33 2.24 -16.89
C SER A 333 1.84 2.56 -15.46
N HIS A 334 2.85 1.82 -14.97
CA HIS A 334 3.43 2.08 -13.66
C HIS A 334 4.20 3.41 -13.67
N PRO A 335 3.97 4.34 -12.70
CA PRO A 335 4.63 5.65 -12.70
C PRO A 335 6.16 5.53 -12.73
N ALA A 336 6.70 4.53 -12.02
CA ALA A 336 8.12 4.24 -11.99
C ALA A 336 8.66 3.42 -13.19
N HIS A 337 7.84 3.03 -14.18
CA HIS A 337 8.28 2.20 -15.31
C HIS A 337 9.49 2.80 -16.04
N ARG A 338 9.45 4.12 -16.26
CA ARG A 338 10.51 4.87 -16.95
C ARG A 338 11.86 4.88 -16.22
N LEU A 339 11.88 4.57 -14.92
CA LEU A 339 13.13 4.46 -14.14
C LEU A 339 13.95 3.22 -14.54
N PHE A 340 13.35 2.26 -15.25
CA PHE A 340 14.00 1.03 -15.70
C PHE A 340 14.24 1.05 -17.22
N THR A 341 15.06 1.98 -17.69
CA THR A 341 15.38 2.11 -19.13
C THR A 341 16.58 1.24 -19.51
N LEU A 342 16.48 0.44 -20.57
CA LEU A 342 17.61 -0.32 -21.12
C LEU A 342 18.61 0.61 -21.85
N LEU A 343 19.90 0.28 -21.78
CA LEU A 343 20.91 0.87 -22.65
C LEU A 343 20.73 0.39 -24.10
N PRO A 344 21.28 1.10 -25.11
CA PRO A 344 21.14 0.72 -26.53
C PRO A 344 21.55 -0.73 -26.85
N SER A 345 22.48 -1.30 -26.07
CA SER A 345 22.90 -2.69 -26.22
C SER A 345 21.85 -3.73 -25.83
N GLY A 346 20.75 -3.32 -25.17
CA GLY A 346 19.72 -4.21 -24.61
C GLY A 346 20.22 -5.14 -23.51
N ARG A 347 21.44 -4.94 -22.99
CA ARG A 347 22.08 -5.86 -22.03
C ARG A 347 21.94 -5.44 -20.58
N ARG A 348 21.92 -4.13 -20.33
CA ARG A 348 21.92 -3.55 -18.98
C ARG A 348 20.92 -2.41 -18.91
N PHE A 349 20.31 -2.25 -17.75
CA PHE A 349 19.53 -1.08 -17.40
C PHE A 349 20.45 0.10 -17.09
N ARG A 350 20.04 1.30 -17.48
CA ARG A 350 20.72 2.55 -17.19
C ARG A 350 20.72 2.77 -15.67
N SER A 351 21.92 2.83 -15.08
CA SER A 351 22.07 3.15 -13.67
C SER A 351 21.55 4.56 -13.38
N LEU A 352 20.80 4.70 -12.29
CA LEU A 352 20.37 5.99 -11.78
C LEU A 352 21.59 6.73 -11.18
N ARG A 353 21.76 8.01 -11.54
CA ARG A 353 22.81 8.85 -10.96
C ARG A 353 22.48 9.11 -9.50
N THR A 354 23.44 8.84 -8.61
CA THR A 354 23.29 9.04 -7.17
C THR A 354 24.58 9.60 -6.60
N ARG A 355 24.49 10.67 -5.80
CA ARG A 355 25.62 11.31 -5.09
C ARG A 355 25.69 10.84 -3.64
N THR A 356 24.54 10.59 -3.04
CA THR A 356 24.42 10.13 -1.66
C THR A 356 24.24 8.61 -1.55
N SER A 357 24.75 8.02 -0.48
CA SER A 357 24.47 6.62 -0.13
C SER A 357 22.97 6.37 0.13
N ARG A 358 22.27 7.37 0.67
CA ARG A 358 20.84 7.31 0.98
C ARG A 358 19.99 7.06 -0.25
N LEU A 359 20.21 7.83 -1.33
CA LEU A 359 19.56 7.59 -2.61
C LEU A 359 20.06 6.29 -3.26
N ARG A 360 21.37 6.05 -3.29
CA ARG A 360 21.96 4.83 -3.89
C ARG A 360 21.40 3.52 -3.30
N ASN A 361 21.13 3.51 -2.01
CA ASN A 361 20.64 2.34 -1.30
C ASN A 361 19.10 2.27 -1.25
N SER A 362 18.40 3.27 -1.78
CA SER A 362 16.94 3.25 -1.92
C SER A 362 16.47 2.25 -2.99
N PHE A 363 15.16 1.98 -3.02
CA PHE A 363 14.59 0.92 -3.83
C PHE A 363 15.02 0.95 -5.32
N PHE A 364 14.80 2.05 -6.04
CA PHE A 364 15.00 2.05 -7.50
C PHE A 364 16.47 1.90 -7.93
N PRO A 365 17.44 2.69 -7.41
CA PRO A 365 18.85 2.48 -7.75
C PRO A 365 19.35 1.09 -7.36
N ARG A 366 18.90 0.56 -6.21
CA ARG A 366 19.26 -0.79 -5.77
C ARG A 366 18.65 -1.85 -6.67
N ALA A 367 17.40 -1.70 -7.08
CA ALA A 367 16.71 -2.63 -7.98
C ALA A 367 17.40 -2.68 -9.36
N VAL A 368 17.75 -1.53 -9.93
CA VAL A 368 18.52 -1.44 -11.20
C VAL A 368 19.88 -2.13 -11.07
N SER A 369 20.60 -1.88 -9.96
CA SER A 369 21.87 -2.55 -9.68
C SER A 369 21.72 -4.07 -9.60
N LEU A 370 20.68 -4.55 -8.90
CA LEU A 370 20.40 -5.99 -8.77
C LEU A 370 20.05 -6.64 -10.12
N LEU A 371 19.21 -5.99 -10.93
CA LEU A 371 18.87 -6.45 -12.29
C LEU A 371 20.12 -6.57 -13.17
N ASN A 372 21.04 -5.60 -13.08
CA ASN A 372 22.30 -5.60 -13.84
C ASN A 372 23.30 -6.67 -13.36
N SER A 373 23.22 -7.08 -12.10
CA SER A 373 24.07 -8.15 -11.54
C SER A 373 23.50 -9.57 -11.73
N THR A 374 22.25 -9.72 -12.18
CA THR A 374 21.60 -11.03 -12.30
C THR A 374 21.86 -11.64 -13.70
N PRO A 375 22.33 -12.91 -13.82
CA PRO A 375 22.55 -13.58 -15.11
C PRO A 375 21.30 -13.63 -16.01
N ARG A 376 21.49 -13.53 -17.33
CA ARG A 376 20.41 -13.40 -18.34
C ARG A 376 19.39 -14.54 -18.36
N THR A 377 19.77 -15.76 -17.97
CA THR A 377 18.87 -16.94 -17.97
C THR A 377 17.65 -16.77 -17.05
N LEU A 378 17.72 -15.88 -16.06
CA LEU A 378 16.62 -15.53 -15.16
C LEU A 378 15.82 -14.28 -15.59
N ASN A 379 16.28 -13.56 -16.62
CA ASN A 379 15.65 -12.33 -17.10
C ASN A 379 14.89 -12.53 -18.43
N SER A 380 15.26 -13.53 -19.24
CA SER A 380 14.63 -13.81 -20.54
C SER A 380 13.21 -14.41 -20.42
N VAL A 381 12.92 -15.19 -19.38
CA VAL A 381 11.59 -15.80 -19.15
C VAL A 381 10.50 -14.74 -18.92
N SER A 382 10.87 -13.49 -18.64
CA SER A 382 9.92 -12.40 -18.34
C SER A 382 9.67 -11.40 -19.47
N LEU A 383 10.41 -11.45 -20.57
CA LEU A 383 10.36 -10.43 -21.64
C LEU A 383 9.75 -10.93 -22.97
N SER A 384 9.40 -12.21 -23.09
CA SER A 384 8.93 -12.82 -24.35
C SER A 384 7.46 -13.23 -24.36
N LEU A 385 6.55 -12.45 -23.74
CA LEU A 385 5.11 -12.66 -23.89
C LEU A 385 4.46 -11.41 -24.48
N SER A 386 4.51 -11.31 -25.80
CA SER A 386 3.55 -10.56 -26.61
C SER A 386 2.28 -11.41 -26.75
N PRO A 387 1.07 -10.86 -26.61
CA PRO A 387 -0.16 -11.66 -26.75
C PRO A 387 -0.48 -11.85 -28.23
N SER A 388 -0.16 -13.02 -28.79
CA SER A 388 -0.81 -13.50 -30.01
C SER A 388 -2.18 -14.08 -29.64
N LEU A 389 -3.26 -13.39 -30.01
CA LEU A 389 -4.61 -13.93 -29.96
C LEU A 389 -4.72 -15.13 -30.91
N SER A 390 -5.12 -16.29 -30.40
CA SER A 390 -5.96 -17.28 -31.10
C SER A 390 -6.64 -18.17 -30.06
N PRO A 391 -7.95 -18.45 -30.17
CA PRO A 391 -8.73 -19.17 -29.15
C PRO A 391 -8.67 -20.68 -29.38
N HIS A 392 -8.47 -21.45 -28.32
CA HIS A 392 -8.74 -22.89 -28.30
C HIS A 392 -9.42 -23.29 -26.98
N PRO A 393 -10.18 -24.42 -26.99
CA PRO A 393 -11.53 -24.47 -26.47
C PRO A 393 -11.59 -24.88 -25.00
N ALA A 394 -12.77 -24.65 -24.43
CA ALA A 394 -13.12 -24.92 -23.04
C ALA A 394 -12.92 -26.39 -22.65
N ASP A 395 -12.25 -26.61 -21.52
CA ASP A 395 -12.27 -27.89 -20.81
C ASP A 395 -13.65 -28.14 -20.15
N PRO A 396 -14.10 -29.40 -20.09
CA PRO A 396 -15.42 -29.77 -19.59
C PRO A 396 -15.52 -29.67 -18.05
N PRO A 397 -16.74 -29.54 -17.50
CA PRO A 397 -16.94 -29.36 -16.07
C PRO A 397 -16.70 -30.64 -15.27
N PHE A 398 -16.06 -30.51 -14.10
CA PHE A 398 -15.96 -31.56 -13.09
C PHE A 398 -17.32 -31.86 -12.42
N PRO A 399 -17.58 -33.10 -11.97
CA PRO A 399 -18.90 -33.54 -11.52
C PRO A 399 -19.25 -33.03 -10.12
N SER A 400 -20.55 -32.77 -9.94
CA SER A 400 -21.22 -32.42 -8.68
C SER A 400 -21.13 -33.55 -7.64
N ILE A 401 -20.69 -33.21 -6.42
CA ILE A 401 -20.78 -34.09 -5.24
C ILE A 401 -21.92 -33.57 -4.35
N SER A 402 -22.93 -34.40 -4.14
CA SER A 402 -24.07 -34.17 -3.25
C SER A 402 -23.69 -34.29 -1.76
N PRO A 403 -24.34 -33.55 -0.84
CA PRO A 403 -23.97 -33.56 0.58
C PRO A 403 -24.65 -34.72 1.33
N HIS A 404 -23.87 -35.66 1.85
CA HIS A 404 -24.33 -36.58 2.88
C HIS A 404 -24.18 -35.95 4.27
N THR A 405 -25.28 -35.95 5.01
CA THR A 405 -25.45 -35.54 6.40
C THR A 405 -24.74 -36.49 7.36
N HIS A 406 -23.81 -35.98 8.18
CA HIS A 406 -23.35 -36.65 9.39
C HIS A 406 -23.43 -35.68 10.59
N HIS A 407 -24.20 -36.10 11.60
CA HIS A 407 -24.30 -35.43 12.91
C HIS A 407 -23.00 -35.51 13.71
N PRO A 408 -22.66 -34.50 14.54
CA PRO A 408 -21.50 -34.57 15.44
C PRO A 408 -21.88 -35.17 16.80
N PRO A 409 -21.00 -35.94 17.47
CA PRO A 409 -21.20 -36.31 18.86
C PRO A 409 -20.68 -35.21 19.81
N THR A 410 -21.47 -34.96 20.85
CA THR A 410 -21.28 -34.03 21.96
C THR A 410 -20.23 -34.53 22.96
N THR A 411 -19.24 -33.68 23.31
CA THR A 411 -18.40 -33.81 24.54
C THR A 411 -18.10 -32.42 25.14
N PRO A 412 -17.89 -32.28 26.47
CA PRO A 412 -18.02 -31.02 27.21
C PRO A 412 -16.73 -30.15 27.19
N PRO A 413 -16.78 -28.85 27.59
CA PRO A 413 -15.72 -27.90 27.30
C PRO A 413 -14.59 -27.94 28.32
N GLY A 414 -13.37 -28.24 27.84
CA GLY A 414 -12.13 -27.95 28.55
C GLY A 414 -11.54 -26.59 28.13
N HIS A 415 -10.91 -25.89 29.07
CA HIS A 415 -10.31 -24.54 28.94
C HIS A 415 -9.21 -24.35 27.86
N THR A 416 -9.02 -25.30 26.95
CA THR A 416 -8.06 -25.25 25.83
C THR A 416 -8.67 -24.73 24.51
N HIS A 417 -10.01 -24.66 24.41
CA HIS A 417 -10.71 -24.34 23.16
C HIS A 417 -10.56 -22.87 22.71
N THR A 418 -10.44 -21.93 23.65
CA THR A 418 -10.36 -20.49 23.38
C THR A 418 -9.05 -20.11 22.67
N SER A 419 -7.95 -20.80 22.99
CA SER A 419 -6.63 -20.53 22.40
C SER A 419 -6.52 -21.05 20.96
N LEU A 420 -7.16 -22.18 20.65
CA LEU A 420 -7.20 -22.75 19.30
C LEU A 420 -8.14 -21.96 18.38
N ILE A 421 -9.28 -21.48 18.88
CA ILE A 421 -10.18 -20.61 18.10
C ILE A 421 -9.48 -19.29 17.75
N HIS A 422 -8.75 -18.69 18.69
CA HIS A 422 -7.98 -17.46 18.43
C HIS A 422 -6.83 -17.67 17.42
N LEU A 423 -6.24 -18.87 17.41
CA LEU A 423 -5.20 -19.29 16.47
C LEU A 423 -5.78 -19.55 15.06
N TYR A 424 -6.94 -20.22 14.97
CA TYR A 424 -7.66 -20.44 13.73
C TYR A 424 -8.12 -19.12 13.12
N TYR A 425 -8.63 -18.19 13.95
CA TYR A 425 -8.95 -16.82 13.52
C TYR A 425 -7.71 -16.05 13.05
N CYS A 426 -6.54 -16.17 13.71
CA CYS A 426 -5.31 -15.54 13.24
C CYS A 426 -4.82 -16.09 11.89
N ILE A 427 -4.94 -17.40 11.67
CA ILE A 427 -4.56 -18.06 10.41
C ILE A 427 -5.54 -17.66 9.29
N ILE A 428 -6.83 -17.62 9.58
CA ILE A 428 -7.88 -17.20 8.64
C ILE A 428 -7.76 -15.71 8.29
N VAL A 429 -7.63 -14.82 9.28
CA VAL A 429 -7.51 -13.37 9.07
C VAL A 429 -6.22 -13.01 8.31
N CYS A 430 -5.12 -13.74 8.52
CA CYS A 430 -3.91 -13.57 7.71
C CYS A 430 -4.11 -14.04 6.25
N SER A 431 -4.90 -15.09 6.02
CA SER A 431 -5.18 -15.61 4.68
C SER A 431 -6.15 -14.72 3.88
N TYR A 432 -7.07 -14.03 4.57
CA TYR A 432 -7.97 -13.06 3.94
C TYR A 432 -7.33 -11.68 3.68
N SER A 433 -6.36 -11.25 4.49
CA SER A 433 -5.63 -9.98 4.26
C SER A 433 -4.66 -10.03 3.07
N LEU A 434 -4.31 -11.23 2.58
CA LEU A 434 -3.44 -11.41 1.41
C LEU A 434 -4.21 -11.47 0.07
N ASN A 435 -5.53 -11.60 0.09
CA ASN A 435 -6.37 -11.73 -1.11
C ASN A 435 -7.22 -10.48 -1.41
N TYR A 436 -7.03 -9.38 -0.68
CA TYR A 436 -7.73 -8.09 -0.88
C TYR A 436 -6.78 -6.88 -0.87
N LEU A 437 -5.50 -7.07 -1.20
CA LEU A 437 -4.56 -6.00 -1.53
C LEU A 437 -4.17 -6.07 -3.00
#